data_AF-A0A0U5JW04-F1
#
_entry.id   AF-A0A0U5JW04-F1
#
_cell.length_a   1.000
_cell.length_b   1.000
_cell.length_c   1.000
_cell.angle_alpha   90.00
_cell.angle_beta   90.00
_cell.angle_gamma   90.00
#
_symmetry.space_group_name_H-M   'P 1'
#
loop_
_entity.id
_entity.type
_entity.pdbx_description
1 polymer ?
#
loop_
_entity_poly.entity_id
_entity_poly.type
_entity_poly.pdbx_seq_one_letter_code
_entity_poly.pdbx_strand_id
1 'polypeptide(L)'
;MHINGKKIGFNKGFNIKPTVKTYTKANKMLIEVLKMSASANRLNAVDVDDPHYTEFVIESVENEDKLMEDGIKFLVDIFKLNEKQVEHLEESIPDSNVLANYLSYVIRRIKGQSDEEIALEDKKASITQKESDPKK
;
A
#
# COMPACT_ATOMS: atom_id res chain seq x y z
N MET A 1 0.91 11.10 -16.67
CA MET A 1 0.00 10.98 -15.51
C MET A 1 0.71 11.54 -14.29
N HIS A 2 0.01 12.31 -13.46
CA HIS A 2 0.58 12.91 -12.25
C HIS A 2 0.13 12.15 -11.00
N ILE A 3 1.07 11.84 -10.10
CA ILE A 3 0.83 11.19 -8.82
C ILE A 3 1.25 12.14 -7.70
N ASN A 4 0.36 12.36 -6.74
CA ASN A 4 0.62 13.27 -5.62
C ASN A 4 1.60 12.64 -4.61
N GLY A 5 2.71 13.31 -4.34
CA GLY A 5 3.75 12.87 -3.39
C GLY A 5 3.55 13.31 -1.94
N LYS A 6 2.55 14.15 -1.64
CA LYS A 6 2.38 14.73 -0.29
C LYS A 6 2.15 13.68 0.80
N LYS A 7 1.49 12.57 0.46
CA LYS A 7 1.19 11.47 1.40
C LYS A 7 2.43 10.70 1.87
N ILE A 8 3.57 10.89 1.20
CA ILE A 8 4.86 10.29 1.53
C ILE A 8 5.94 11.37 1.73
N GLY A 9 5.53 12.54 2.23
CA GLY A 9 6.46 13.62 2.61
C GLY A 9 7.02 14.47 1.47
N PHE A 10 6.66 14.24 0.20
CA PHE A 10 7.15 15.06 -0.91
C PHE A 10 6.26 16.28 -1.16
N ASN A 11 6.87 17.46 -1.22
CA ASN A 11 6.16 18.71 -1.54
C ASN A 11 5.60 18.75 -2.98
N LYS A 12 6.20 17.97 -3.89
CA LYS A 12 5.80 17.89 -5.30
C LYS A 12 5.37 16.46 -5.63
N GLY A 13 4.45 16.33 -6.58
CA GLY A 13 4.11 15.04 -7.16
C GLY A 13 5.07 14.60 -8.24
N PHE A 14 4.85 13.38 -8.74
CA PHE A 14 5.68 12.70 -9.71
C PHE A 14 4.94 12.52 -11.02
N ASN A 15 5.63 12.83 -12.12
CA ASN A 15 5.10 12.61 -13.46
C ASN A 15 5.56 11.27 -13.98
N ILE A 16 4.61 10.37 -14.21
CA ILE A 16 4.87 9.03 -14.74
C ILE A 16 4.28 8.91 -16.13
N LYS A 17 5.05 8.27 -17.01
CA LYS A 17 4.60 7.90 -18.35
C LYS A 17 3.77 6.62 -18.27
N PRO A 18 2.51 6.61 -18.74
CA PRO A 18 1.74 5.38 -18.81
C PRO A 18 2.36 4.46 -19.88
N THR A 19 2.79 3.28 -19.47
CA THR A 19 3.39 2.25 -20.33
C THR A 19 2.96 0.87 -19.86
N VAL A 20 3.08 -0.13 -20.74
CA VAL A 20 2.90 -1.54 -20.36
C VAL A 20 3.85 -1.93 -19.21
N LYS A 21 5.10 -1.42 -19.24
CA LYS A 21 6.09 -1.68 -18.18
C LYS A 21 5.61 -1.18 -16.81
N THR A 22 5.11 0.05 -16.73
CA THR A 22 4.59 0.61 -15.47
C THR A 22 3.33 -0.12 -15.01
N TYR A 23 2.46 -0.53 -15.95
CA TYR A 23 1.24 -1.29 -15.64
C TYR A 23 1.58 -2.68 -15.05
N THR A 24 2.51 -3.40 -15.67
CA THR A 24 2.96 -4.71 -15.17
C THR A 24 3.61 -4.61 -13.78
N LYS A 25 4.42 -3.56 -13.54
CA LYS A 25 4.98 -3.31 -12.20
C LYS A 25 3.88 -3.06 -11.17
N ALA A 26 2.88 -2.25 -11.51
CA ALA A 26 1.74 -1.97 -10.63
C ALA A 26 0.93 -3.24 -10.32
N ASN A 27 0.71 -4.13 -11.29
CA ASN A 27 0.03 -5.40 -11.04
C ASN A 27 0.82 -6.33 -10.11
N LYS A 28 2.15 -6.40 -10.25
CA LYS A 28 2.99 -7.16 -9.31
C LYS A 28 2.88 -6.60 -7.90
N MET A 29 2.95 -5.28 -7.75
CA MET A 29 2.83 -4.64 -6.44
C MET A 29 1.42 -4.80 -5.84
N LEU A 30 0.37 -4.78 -6.67
CA LEU A 30 -0.99 -5.07 -6.22
C LEU A 30 -1.10 -6.47 -5.61
N ILE A 31 -0.43 -7.47 -6.18
CA ILE A 31 -0.43 -8.83 -5.64
C ILE A 31 0.21 -8.84 -4.24
N GLU A 32 1.33 -8.15 -4.04
CA GLU A 32 1.99 -8.09 -2.72
C GLU A 32 1.13 -7.36 -1.68
N VAL A 33 0.49 -6.23 -2.06
CA VAL A 33 -0.47 -5.54 -1.18
C VAL A 33 -1.65 -6.45 -0.79
N LEU A 34 -2.19 -7.22 -1.74
CA LEU A 34 -3.30 -8.15 -1.49
C LEU A 34 -2.88 -9.33 -0.60
N LYS A 35 -1.66 -9.84 -0.76
CA LYS A 35 -1.11 -10.88 0.12
C LYS A 35 -1.02 -10.38 1.55
N MET A 36 -0.48 -9.18 1.78
CA MET A 36 -0.42 -8.59 3.12
C MET A 36 -1.81 -8.45 3.73
N SER A 37 -2.79 -7.94 2.97
CA SER A 37 -4.17 -7.83 3.45
C SER A 37 -4.78 -9.18 3.81
N ALA A 38 -4.50 -10.22 3.02
CA ALA A 38 -4.94 -11.58 3.32
C ALA A 38 -4.28 -12.15 4.59
N SER A 39 -2.97 -11.96 4.77
CA SER A 39 -2.23 -12.39 5.97
C SER A 39 -2.76 -11.68 7.22
N ALA A 40 -2.96 -10.36 7.18
CA ALA A 40 -3.51 -9.60 8.29
C ALA A 40 -4.93 -10.06 8.68
N ASN A 41 -5.80 -10.31 7.69
CA ASN A 41 -7.14 -10.84 7.95
C ASN A 41 -7.10 -12.24 8.57
N ARG A 42 -6.15 -13.08 8.14
CA ARG A 42 -5.95 -14.41 8.72
C ARG A 42 -5.50 -14.31 10.17
N LEU A 43 -4.52 -13.45 10.47
CA LEU A 43 -4.00 -13.27 11.82
C LEU A 43 -5.09 -12.86 12.83
N ASN A 44 -5.99 -11.96 12.41
CA ASN A 44 -7.14 -11.54 13.23
C ASN A 44 -8.16 -12.66 13.52
N ALA A 45 -8.11 -13.77 12.78
CA ALA A 45 -9.03 -14.89 12.89
C ALA A 45 -8.43 -16.14 13.57
N VAL A 46 -7.11 -16.13 13.86
CA VAL A 46 -6.42 -17.25 14.52
C VAL A 46 -6.55 -17.12 16.04
N ASP A 47 -6.82 -18.24 16.72
CA ASP A 47 -6.87 -18.31 18.18
C ASP A 47 -5.45 -18.23 18.76
N VAL A 48 -5.27 -17.46 19.84
CA VAL A 48 -3.98 -17.33 20.55
C VAL A 48 -3.51 -18.63 21.18
N ASP A 49 -4.44 -19.55 21.46
CA ASP A 49 -4.15 -20.88 22.00
C ASP A 49 -3.84 -21.92 20.88
N ASP A 50 -3.89 -21.53 19.60
CA ASP A 50 -3.52 -22.40 18.49
C ASP A 50 -2.01 -22.77 18.57
N PRO A 51 -1.64 -24.06 18.50
CA PRO A 51 -0.23 -24.49 18.52
C PRO A 51 0.65 -23.83 17.46
N HIS A 52 0.06 -23.38 16.34
CA HIS A 52 0.73 -22.69 15.23
C HIS A 52 0.60 -21.17 15.32
N TYR A 53 0.00 -20.58 16.36
CA TYR A 53 -0.18 -19.14 16.51
C TYR A 53 1.14 -18.37 16.33
N THR A 54 2.22 -18.85 16.94
CA THR A 54 3.54 -18.21 16.84
C THR A 54 4.06 -18.23 15.41
N GLU A 55 3.87 -19.32 14.67
CA GLU A 55 4.26 -19.44 13.26
C GLU A 55 3.48 -18.45 12.39
N PHE A 56 2.18 -18.30 12.64
CA PHE A 56 1.34 -17.33 11.93
C PHE A 56 1.72 -15.87 12.22
N VAL A 57 2.09 -15.56 13.46
CA VAL A 57 2.60 -14.22 13.81
C VAL A 57 3.90 -13.94 13.08
N ILE A 58 4.85 -14.88 13.08
CA ILE A 58 6.14 -14.73 12.37
C ILE A 58 5.89 -14.54 10.87
N GLU A 59 5.07 -15.38 10.24
CA GLU A 59 4.73 -15.27 8.81
C GLU A 59 4.10 -13.90 8.49
N SER A 60 3.29 -13.36 9.41
CA SER A 60 2.66 -12.05 9.23
C SER A 60 3.70 -10.91 9.26
N VAL A 61 4.65 -10.96 10.20
CA VAL A 61 5.76 -10.00 10.28
C VAL A 61 6.67 -10.09 9.05
N GLU A 62 7.02 -11.30 8.60
CA GLU A 62 7.85 -11.49 7.40
C GLU A 62 7.17 -10.94 6.13
N ASN A 63 5.85 -11.10 6.03
CA ASN A 63 5.08 -10.53 4.92
C ASN A 63 5.04 -8.99 4.99
N GLU A 64 5.00 -8.42 6.19
CA GLU A 64 5.04 -6.98 6.42
C GLU A 64 6.39 -6.38 6.00
N ASP A 65 7.49 -6.97 6.47
CA ASP A 65 8.86 -6.56 6.11
C ASP A 65 9.08 -6.63 4.60
N LYS A 66 8.62 -7.72 3.98
CA LYS A 66 8.70 -7.87 2.53
C LYS A 66 7.92 -6.79 1.77
N LEU A 67 6.72 -6.43 2.22
CA LEU A 67 5.97 -5.35 1.59
C LEU A 67 6.71 -4.01 1.73
N MET A 68 7.32 -3.76 2.88
CA MET A 68 8.13 -2.55 3.10
C MET A 68 9.26 -2.46 2.08
N GLU A 69 10.07 -3.50 1.96
CA GLU A 69 11.19 -3.56 1.02
C GLU A 69 10.73 -3.44 -0.44
N ASP A 70 9.82 -4.32 -0.87
CA ASP A 70 9.35 -4.37 -2.26
C ASP A 70 8.58 -3.09 -2.64
N GLY A 71 7.82 -2.55 -1.68
CA GLY A 71 7.04 -1.32 -1.83
C GLY A 71 7.93 -0.09 -2.02
N ILE A 72 8.92 0.11 -1.14
CA ILE A 72 9.91 1.19 -1.28
C ILE A 72 10.62 1.07 -2.62
N LYS A 73 11.14 -0.13 -2.95
CA LYS A 73 11.82 -0.39 -4.22
C LYS A 73 10.95 -0.07 -5.43
N PHE A 74 9.66 -0.41 -5.38
CA PHE A 74 8.72 -0.05 -6.44
C PHE A 74 8.53 1.46 -6.58
N LEU A 75 8.41 2.21 -5.48
CA LEU A 75 8.30 3.67 -5.51
C LEU A 75 9.57 4.32 -6.07
N VAL A 76 10.75 3.87 -5.63
CA VAL A 76 12.05 4.30 -6.17
C VAL A 76 12.09 4.09 -7.69
N ASP A 77 11.68 2.90 -8.13
CA ASP A 77 11.69 2.50 -9.53
C ASP A 77 10.72 3.29 -10.41
N ILE A 78 9.54 3.62 -9.88
CA ILE A 78 8.46 4.28 -10.61
C ILE A 78 8.69 5.80 -10.65
N PHE A 79 9.08 6.39 -9.52
CA PHE A 79 9.32 7.83 -9.41
C PHE A 79 10.73 8.25 -9.79
N LYS A 80 11.65 7.31 -9.98
CA LYS A 80 13.07 7.57 -10.29
C LYS A 80 13.74 8.39 -9.18
N LEU A 81 13.52 7.95 -7.94
CA LEU A 81 14.10 8.61 -6.77
C LEU A 81 15.62 8.45 -6.77
N ASN A 82 16.33 9.52 -6.41
CA ASN A 82 17.75 9.44 -6.05
C ASN A 82 17.91 9.06 -4.57
N GLU A 83 19.14 8.76 -4.15
CA GLU A 83 19.47 8.31 -2.78
C GLU A 83 18.87 9.21 -1.69
N LYS A 84 19.02 10.54 -1.79
CA LYS A 84 18.44 11.48 -0.81
C LYS A 84 16.92 11.45 -0.76
N GLN A 85 16.28 11.19 -1.90
CA GLN A 85 14.83 11.04 -1.96
C GLN A 85 14.38 9.67 -1.43
N VAL A 86 15.22 8.63 -1.52
CA VAL A 86 14.94 7.34 -0.90
C VAL A 86 14.99 7.48 0.62
N GLU A 87 16.06 8.08 1.15
CA GLU A 87 16.20 8.36 2.59
C GLU A 87 14.99 9.16 3.12
N HIS A 88 14.64 10.26 2.44
CA HIS A 88 13.46 11.05 2.80
C HIS A 88 12.14 10.25 2.75
N LEU A 89 11.99 9.36 1.76
CA LEU A 89 10.82 8.49 1.63
C LEU A 89 10.73 7.54 2.83
N GLU A 90 11.84 6.89 3.20
CA GLU A 90 11.94 5.95 4.31
C GLU A 90 11.64 6.63 5.65
N GLU A 91 12.14 7.86 5.85
CA GLU A 91 11.84 8.67 7.05
C GLU A 91 10.38 9.15 7.12
N SER A 92 9.71 9.26 5.97
CA SER A 92 8.34 9.79 5.88
C SER A 92 7.25 8.72 6.03
N ILE A 93 7.60 7.43 5.97
CA ILE A 93 6.67 6.31 6.03
C ILE A 93 6.80 5.64 7.40
N PRO A 94 5.85 5.86 8.33
CA PRO A 94 5.98 5.39 9.70
C PRO A 94 5.71 3.89 9.87
N ASP A 95 4.92 3.29 8.98
CA ASP A 95 4.51 1.89 9.07
C ASP A 95 4.04 1.32 7.70
N SER A 96 3.84 0.01 7.67
CA SER A 96 3.39 -0.74 6.50
C SER A 96 1.99 -0.36 6.02
N ASN A 97 1.09 0.09 6.90
CA ASN A 97 -0.26 0.50 6.52
C ASN A 97 -0.23 1.81 5.72
N VAL A 98 0.58 2.79 6.15
CA VAL A 98 0.78 4.03 5.40
C VAL A 98 1.37 3.73 4.03
N LEU A 99 2.38 2.85 3.97
CA LEU A 99 2.95 2.41 2.69
C LEU A 99 1.91 1.72 1.81
N ALA A 100 1.19 0.71 2.32
CA ALA A 100 0.19 -0.06 1.58
C ALA A 100 -0.94 0.83 1.02
N ASN A 101 -1.39 1.80 1.80
CA ASN A 101 -2.39 2.79 1.37
C ASN A 101 -1.86 3.66 0.23
N TYR A 102 -0.61 4.12 0.33
CA TYR A 102 -0.01 4.91 -0.73
C TYR A 102 0.28 4.09 -1.99
N LEU A 103 0.78 2.86 -1.84
CA LEU A 103 0.96 1.92 -2.95
C LEU A 103 -0.36 1.66 -3.67
N SER A 104 -1.45 1.43 -2.93
CA SER A 104 -2.79 1.26 -3.48
C SER A 104 -3.24 2.47 -4.29
N TYR A 105 -3.02 3.69 -3.77
CA TYR A 105 -3.25 4.93 -4.51
C TYR A 105 -2.43 4.99 -5.81
N VAL A 106 -1.12 4.74 -5.74
CA VAL A 106 -0.21 4.77 -6.89
C VAL A 106 -0.63 3.76 -7.96
N ILE A 107 -0.97 2.54 -7.56
CA ILE A 107 -1.44 1.48 -8.45
C ILE A 107 -2.73 1.91 -9.17
N ARG A 108 -3.73 2.38 -8.42
CA ARG A 108 -5.01 2.86 -8.97
C ARG A 108 -4.82 3.98 -9.99
N ARG A 109 -3.94 4.94 -9.68
CA ARG A 109 -3.53 5.98 -10.64
C ARG A 109 -2.93 5.37 -11.90
N ILE A 110 -1.91 4.50 -11.78
CA ILE A 110 -1.28 3.83 -12.94
C ILE A 110 -2.30 3.06 -13.79
N LYS A 111 -3.33 2.50 -13.17
CA LYS A 111 -4.41 1.77 -13.84
C LYS A 111 -5.49 2.68 -14.45
N GLY A 112 -5.36 4.00 -14.33
CA GLY A 112 -6.14 4.99 -15.05
C GLY A 112 -7.18 5.73 -14.20
N GLN A 113 -7.36 5.38 -12.93
CA GLN A 113 -8.31 6.09 -12.06
C GLN A 113 -7.79 7.49 -11.73
N SER A 114 -8.67 8.48 -11.72
CA SER A 114 -8.45 9.87 -11.30
C SER A 114 -8.32 10.02 -9.78
N ASP A 115 -7.80 11.15 -9.30
CA ASP A 115 -7.74 11.42 -7.86
C ASP A 115 -9.17 11.55 -7.29
N GLU A 116 -10.10 12.09 -8.09
CA GLU A 116 -11.51 12.27 -7.75
C GLU A 116 -12.25 10.93 -7.64
N GLU A 117 -12.04 10.01 -8.57
CA GLU A 117 -12.62 8.66 -8.54
C GLU A 117 -12.15 7.89 -7.30
N ILE A 118 -10.83 7.94 -7.01
CA ILE A 118 -10.26 7.27 -5.84
C ILE A 118 -10.84 7.87 -4.56
N ALA A 119 -10.89 9.20 -4.44
CA ALA A 119 -11.46 9.86 -3.28
C ALA A 119 -12.95 9.53 -3.07
N LEU A 120 -13.71 9.37 -4.17
CA LEU A 120 -15.11 8.98 -4.11
C LEU A 120 -15.27 7.52 -3.64
N GLU A 121 -14.46 6.60 -4.16
CA GLU A 121 -14.46 5.19 -3.74
C GLU A 121 -14.07 5.04 -2.26
N ASP A 122 -13.02 5.72 -1.81
CA ASP A 122 -12.57 5.66 -0.43
C ASP A 122 -13.62 6.24 0.54
N LYS A 123 -14.34 7.29 0.13
CA LYS A 123 -15.49 7.83 0.88
C LYS A 123 -16.64 6.83 0.95
N LYS A 124 -16.96 6.13 -0.13
CA LYS A 124 -18.01 5.11 -0.12
C LYS A 124 -17.65 3.95 0.81
N ALA A 125 -16.43 3.44 0.70
CA ALA A 125 -15.95 2.33 1.54
C ALA A 125 -15.98 2.68 3.05
N SER A 126 -15.59 3.91 3.41
CA SER A 126 -15.63 4.37 4.80
C SER A 126 -17.05 4.62 5.34
N ILE A 127 -18.02 4.97 4.48
CA ILE A 127 -19.44 5.07 4.88
C ILE A 127 -20.01 3.67 5.10
N THR A 128 -19.75 2.72 4.19
CA THR A 128 -20.25 1.34 4.32
C THR A 128 -19.69 0.66 5.57
N GLN A 129 -18.42 0.89 5.92
CA GLN A 129 -17.84 0.38 7.18
C GLN A 129 -18.50 0.97 8.43
N LYS A 130 -18.86 2.27 8.43
CA LYS A 130 -19.56 2.91 9.56
C LYS A 130 -21.01 2.44 9.72
N GLU A 131 -21.66 2.05 8.62
CA GLU A 131 -23.03 1.50 8.64
C GLU A 131 -23.07 0.01 9.01
N SER A 132 -21.97 -0.72 8.81
CA SER A 132 -21.85 -2.15 9.16
C SER A 132 -21.20 -2.40 10.51
N ASP A 133 -20.83 -1.36 11.25
CA ASP A 133 -20.42 -1.42 12.65
C ASP A 133 -21.69 -1.24 13.52
N PRO A 134 -22.34 -2.32 14.01
CA PRO A 134 -23.51 -2.18 14.83
C PRO A 134 -23.05 -1.55 16.14
N LYS A 135 -23.49 -0.33 16.43
CA LYS A 135 -23.42 0.21 17.80
C LYS A 135 -24.19 -0.75 18.72
N LYS A 136 -23.48 -1.68 19.37
CA LYS A 136 -23.61 -2.16 20.77
C LYS A 136 -22.97 -3.53 20.96
#